data_AF-A0A9X0AZK0-F1
#
_entry.id   AF-A0A9X0AZK0-F1
#
_cell.length_a   1.000
_cell.length_b   1.000
_cell.length_c   1.000
_cell.angle_alpha   90.00
_cell.angle_beta   90.00
_cell.angle_gamma   90.00
#
_symmetry.space_group_name_H-M   'P 1'
#
loop_
_entity.id
_entity.type
_entity.pdbx_description
1 polymer ?
#
loop_
_entity_poly.entity_id
_entity_poly.type
_entity_poly.pdbx_seq_one_letter_code
_entity_poly.pdbx_strand_id
1 'polypeptide(L)'
;MAPPFKPTEKLHILDLCTQHNIRDGQLTPRGTWTQIINAIETESQQHLPGGQYFETDPWPPRHYQLELISNSALRWMREEAREPRIRKLVELQAYRAAGGKTLTEIIEEHIASGQSVRTDYGFDVTRPGWV
;
A
#
# COMPACT_ATOMS: atom_id res chain seq x y z
N MET A 1 -16.41 14.19 -21.52
CA MET A 1 -15.50 13.45 -20.63
C MET A 1 -15.37 14.25 -19.34
N ALA A 2 -15.50 13.61 -18.18
CA ALA A 2 -15.31 14.32 -16.91
C ALA A 2 -13.84 14.75 -16.77
N PRO A 3 -13.54 15.91 -16.17
CA PRO A 3 -12.16 16.33 -15.92
C PRO A 3 -11.42 15.29 -15.05
N PRO A 4 -10.08 15.20 -15.13
CA PRO A 4 -9.31 14.33 -14.23
C PRO A 4 -9.45 14.79 -12.76
N PHE A 5 -9.26 13.87 -11.83
CA PHE A 5 -9.23 14.18 -10.40
C PHE A 5 -7.97 14.98 -10.06
N LYS A 6 -8.12 16.05 -9.27
CA LYS A 6 -6.97 16.79 -8.74
C LYS A 6 -6.22 15.98 -7.67
N PRO A 7 -4.92 16.24 -7.44
CA PRO A 7 -4.17 15.55 -6.39
C PRO A 7 -4.78 15.73 -4.99
N THR A 8 -5.22 16.95 -4.66
CA THR A 8 -5.87 17.29 -3.38
C THR A 8 -7.23 16.61 -3.22
N GLU A 9 -8.04 16.60 -4.29
CA GLU A 9 -9.31 15.85 -4.37
C GLU A 9 -9.08 14.35 -4.14
N LYS A 10 -8.07 13.76 -4.81
CA LYS A 10 -7.66 12.36 -4.61
C LYS A 10 -7.26 12.10 -3.15
N LEU A 11 -6.41 12.94 -2.57
CA LEU A 11 -5.93 12.78 -1.20
C LEU A 11 -7.08 12.83 -0.19
N HIS A 12 -8.02 13.76 -0.35
CA HIS A 12 -9.20 13.85 0.50
C HIS A 12 -10.07 12.59 0.43
N ILE A 13 -10.31 12.06 -0.78
CA ILE A 13 -11.06 10.81 -0.97
C ILE A 13 -10.38 9.63 -0.27
N LEU A 14 -9.04 9.54 -0.35
CA LEU A 14 -8.27 8.48 0.28
C LEU A 14 -8.25 8.62 1.81
N ASP A 15 -8.20 9.84 2.33
CA ASP A 15 -8.31 10.11 3.76
C ASP A 15 -9.68 9.65 4.29
N LEU A 16 -10.77 9.99 3.61
CA LEU A 16 -12.11 9.49 3.94
C LEU A 16 -12.19 7.96 3.91
N CYS A 17 -11.59 7.31 2.92
CA CYS A 17 -11.51 5.84 2.88
C CYS A 17 -10.77 5.28 4.11
N THR A 18 -9.71 5.95 4.55
CA THR A 18 -8.93 5.57 5.73
C THR A 18 -9.75 5.74 7.01
N GLN A 19 -10.44 6.87 7.18
CA GLN A 19 -11.33 7.13 8.33
C GLN A 19 -12.45 6.09 8.44
N HIS A 20 -12.99 5.65 7.30
CA HIS A 20 -14.03 4.62 7.22
C HIS A 20 -13.48 3.18 7.22
N ASN A 21 -12.17 2.98 7.44
CA ASN A 21 -11.51 1.68 7.43
C ASN A 21 -11.76 0.84 6.17
N ILE A 22 -11.86 1.49 5.01
CA ILE A 22 -12.01 0.81 3.73
C ILE A 22 -10.67 0.23 3.33
N ARG A 23 -10.66 -1.06 2.96
CA ARG A 23 -9.48 -1.76 2.46
C ARG A 23 -9.81 -2.49 1.19
N ASP A 24 -8.82 -2.58 0.30
CA ASP A 24 -8.95 -3.41 -0.90
C ASP A 24 -9.14 -4.89 -0.52
N GLY A 25 -10.11 -5.53 -1.16
CA GLY A 25 -10.49 -6.93 -0.88
C GLY A 25 -11.39 -7.14 0.34
N GLN A 26 -11.79 -6.09 1.06
CA GLN A 26 -12.78 -6.19 2.15
C GLN A 26 -14.12 -5.63 1.71
N LEU A 27 -15.21 -6.28 2.15
CA LEU A 27 -16.56 -5.81 1.88
C LEU A 27 -16.80 -4.49 2.65
N THR A 28 -17.07 -3.42 1.93
CA THR A 28 -17.44 -2.14 2.55
C THR A 28 -18.86 -2.24 3.15
N PRO A 29 -19.09 -1.75 4.38
CA PRO A 29 -20.44 -1.70 4.93
C PRO A 29 -21.41 -0.91 4.03
N ARG A 30 -22.68 -1.34 4.04
CA ARG A 30 -23.71 -0.71 3.20
C ARG A 30 -23.90 0.76 3.63
N GLY A 31 -23.89 1.67 2.66
CA GLY A 31 -24.10 3.10 2.89
C GLY A 31 -22.83 3.90 3.20
N THR A 32 -21.69 3.26 3.50
CA THR A 32 -20.42 3.97 3.72
C THR A 32 -20.00 4.77 2.50
N TRP A 33 -20.13 4.21 1.29
CA TRP A 33 -19.83 4.95 0.06
C TRP A 33 -20.73 6.18 -0.12
N THR A 34 -21.99 6.11 0.29
CA THR A 34 -22.90 7.26 0.26
C THR A 34 -22.46 8.34 1.26
N GLN A 35 -22.02 7.95 2.45
CA GLN A 35 -21.47 8.89 3.45
C GLN A 35 -20.23 9.60 2.92
N ILE A 36 -19.32 8.83 2.29
CA ILE A 36 -18.11 9.37 1.66
C ILE A 36 -18.47 10.36 0.56
N ILE A 37 -19.42 10.03 -0.32
CA ILE A 37 -19.87 10.94 -1.38
C ILE A 37 -20.41 12.24 -0.79
N ASN A 38 -21.27 12.17 0.23
CA ASN A 38 -21.81 13.38 0.87
C ASN A 38 -20.70 14.24 1.51
N ALA A 39 -19.69 13.60 2.11
CA ALA A 39 -18.53 14.30 2.67
C ALA A 39 -17.71 14.99 1.58
N ILE A 40 -17.42 14.30 0.48
CA ILE A 40 -16.72 14.87 -0.69
C ILE A 40 -17.53 16.02 -1.29
N GLU A 41 -18.84 15.88 -1.43
CA GLU A 41 -19.71 16.93 -1.95
C GLU A 41 -19.68 18.16 -1.05
N THR A 42 -19.69 17.97 0.27
CA THR A 42 -19.59 19.07 1.24
C THR A 42 -18.24 19.78 1.13
N GLU A 43 -17.14 19.05 1.06
CA GLU A 43 -15.79 19.62 0.88
C GLU A 43 -15.69 20.33 -0.48
N SER A 44 -16.23 19.74 -1.55
CA SER A 44 -16.15 20.29 -2.90
C SER A 44 -16.77 21.69 -3.00
N GLN A 45 -17.78 22.02 -2.19
CA GLN A 45 -18.34 23.37 -2.13
C GLN A 45 -17.33 24.41 -1.67
N GLN A 46 -16.35 24.04 -0.82
CA GLN A 46 -15.26 24.93 -0.42
C GLN A 46 -14.29 25.24 -1.56
N HIS A 47 -14.26 24.40 -2.59
CA HIS A 47 -13.37 24.51 -3.74
C HIS A 47 -14.06 25.07 -5.00
N LEU A 48 -15.37 25.34 -4.93
CA LEU A 48 -16.17 25.95 -5.99
C LEU A 48 -16.22 27.48 -5.83
N PRO A 49 -16.64 28.25 -6.87
CA PRO A 49 -16.73 29.71 -6.79
C PRO A 49 -17.50 30.18 -5.54
N GLY A 50 -16.87 30.99 -4.70
CA GLY A 50 -17.42 31.46 -3.42
C GLY A 50 -17.04 30.63 -2.19
N GLY A 51 -16.36 29.50 -2.38
CA GLY A 51 -15.79 28.70 -1.31
C GLY A 51 -14.42 29.20 -0.84
N GLN A 52 -14.01 28.78 0.36
CA GLN A 52 -12.79 29.24 1.01
C GLN A 52 -11.50 28.92 0.23
N TYR A 53 -11.47 27.81 -0.51
CA TYR A 53 -10.30 27.29 -1.22
C TYR A 53 -10.35 27.54 -2.73
N PHE A 54 -11.35 28.25 -3.24
CA PHE A 54 -11.50 28.47 -4.68
C PHE A 54 -10.30 29.18 -5.31
N GLU A 55 -9.70 30.16 -4.63
CA GLU A 55 -8.57 30.93 -5.16
C GLU A 55 -7.26 30.15 -5.16
N THR A 56 -7.07 29.23 -4.20
CA THR A 56 -5.80 28.53 -3.97
C THR A 56 -5.79 27.11 -4.55
N ASP A 57 -6.91 26.40 -4.45
CA ASP A 57 -7.08 25.06 -5.00
C ASP A 57 -8.51 24.82 -5.53
N PRO A 58 -8.87 25.34 -6.71
CA PRO A 58 -10.22 25.17 -7.26
C PRO A 58 -10.43 23.73 -7.75
N TRP A 59 -11.47 23.05 -7.29
CA TRP A 59 -11.82 21.73 -7.80
C TRP A 59 -12.77 21.88 -8.99
N PRO A 60 -12.63 21.04 -10.04
CA PRO A 60 -13.56 21.09 -11.13
C PRO A 60 -14.96 20.66 -10.66
N PRO A 61 -16.04 21.30 -11.15
CA PRO A 61 -17.39 20.86 -10.84
C PRO A 61 -17.59 19.42 -11.34
N ARG A 62 -17.91 18.52 -10.41
CA ARG A 62 -18.08 17.09 -10.67
C ARG A 62 -19.33 16.59 -9.95
N HIS A 63 -20.03 15.66 -10.60
CA HIS A 63 -21.01 14.83 -9.94
C HIS A 63 -20.37 13.52 -9.47
N TYR A 64 -20.35 13.29 -8.16
CA TYR A 64 -19.67 12.16 -7.55
C TYR A 64 -20.60 10.93 -7.54
N GLN A 65 -20.42 10.05 -8.51
CA GLN A 65 -21.18 8.79 -8.59
C GLN A 65 -20.50 7.69 -7.76
N LEU A 66 -21.32 6.84 -7.13
CA LEU A 66 -20.85 5.75 -6.27
C LEU A 66 -19.88 4.80 -6.97
N GLU A 67 -20.21 4.37 -8.19
CA GLU A 67 -19.33 3.48 -8.96
C GLU A 67 -18.02 4.15 -9.34
N LEU A 68 -18.05 5.45 -9.69
CA LEU A 68 -16.86 6.19 -10.07
C LEU A 68 -15.91 6.34 -8.88
N ILE A 69 -16.43 6.73 -7.72
CA ILE A 69 -15.64 6.97 -6.52
C ILE A 69 -15.11 5.66 -5.94
N SER A 70 -15.95 4.64 -5.81
CA SER A 70 -15.53 3.36 -5.25
C SER A 70 -14.44 2.69 -6.11
N ASN A 71 -14.61 2.64 -7.43
CA ASN A 71 -13.62 2.07 -8.34
C ASN A 71 -12.32 2.89 -8.36
N SER A 72 -12.41 4.22 -8.37
CA SER A 72 -11.23 5.09 -8.40
C SER A 72 -10.44 4.98 -7.10
N ALA A 73 -11.12 5.05 -5.95
CA ALA A 73 -10.50 4.94 -4.64
C ALA A 73 -9.81 3.57 -4.45
N LEU A 74 -10.48 2.47 -4.80
CA LEU A 74 -9.88 1.13 -4.70
C LEU A 74 -8.67 0.97 -5.63
N ARG A 75 -8.72 1.53 -6.85
CA ARG A 75 -7.56 1.53 -7.75
C ARG A 75 -6.39 2.31 -7.14
N TRP A 76 -6.65 3.49 -6.60
CA TRP A 76 -5.60 4.31 -5.98
C TRP A 76 -5.00 3.64 -4.74
N MET A 77 -5.82 3.03 -3.89
CA MET A 77 -5.34 2.23 -2.75
C MET A 77 -4.40 1.10 -3.20
N ARG A 78 -4.72 0.41 -4.30
CA ARG A 78 -3.85 -0.63 -4.87
C ARG A 78 -2.54 -0.07 -5.39
N GLU A 79 -2.58 1.08 -6.06
CA GLU A 79 -1.39 1.77 -6.56
C GLU A 79 -0.47 2.19 -5.41
N GLU A 80 -1.02 2.77 -4.35
CA GLU A 80 -0.27 3.17 -3.16
C GLU A 80 0.29 1.99 -2.39
N ALA A 81 -0.45 0.87 -2.30
CA ALA A 81 0.08 -0.36 -1.71
C ALA A 81 1.16 -1.04 -2.58
N ARG A 82 1.17 -0.77 -3.89
CA ARG A 82 2.15 -1.32 -4.83
C ARG A 82 3.48 -0.56 -4.77
N GLU A 83 3.47 0.75 -4.56
CA GLU A 83 4.70 1.55 -4.44
C GLU A 83 5.73 1.01 -3.44
N PRO A 84 5.41 0.74 -2.16
CA PRO A 84 6.39 0.24 -1.20
C PRO A 84 6.90 -1.16 -1.57
N ARG A 85 6.05 -1.99 -2.19
CA ARG A 85 6.47 -3.30 -2.71
C ARG A 85 7.48 -3.16 -3.86
N ILE A 86 7.23 -2.23 -4.79
CA ILE A 86 8.16 -1.96 -5.89
C ILE A 86 9.47 -1.40 -5.33
N ARG A 87 9.44 -0.43 -4.42
CA ARG A 87 10.65 0.13 -3.79
C ARG A 87 11.48 -0.97 -3.13
N LYS A 88 10.84 -1.84 -2.32
CA LYS A 88 11.52 -2.97 -1.68
C LYS A 88 12.11 -3.96 -2.69
N LEU A 89 11.43 -4.22 -3.82
CA LEU A 89 11.95 -5.06 -4.88
C LEU A 89 13.18 -4.44 -5.56
N VAL A 90 13.14 -3.13 -5.84
CA VAL A 90 14.27 -2.40 -6.41
C VAL A 90 15.46 -2.39 -5.46
N GLU A 91 15.23 -2.16 -4.16
CA GLU A 91 16.27 -2.24 -3.13
C GLU A 91 16.88 -3.63 -3.04
N LEU A 92 16.06 -4.69 -3.08
CA LEU A 92 16.53 -6.06 -3.10
C LEU A 92 17.37 -6.34 -4.35
N GLN A 93 16.95 -5.86 -5.52
CA GLN A 93 17.72 -6.00 -6.77
C GLN A 93 19.06 -5.26 -6.70
N ALA A 94 19.08 -4.05 -6.14
CA ALA A 94 20.31 -3.28 -5.93
C ALA A 94 21.26 -3.98 -4.94
N TYR A 95 20.74 -4.50 -3.84
CA TYR A 95 21.50 -5.32 -2.88
C TYR A 95 22.11 -6.55 -3.55
N ARG A 96 21.33 -7.27 -4.37
CA ARG A 96 21.82 -8.41 -5.15
C ARG A 96 22.92 -8.02 -6.14
N ALA A 97 22.74 -6.93 -6.89
CA ALA A 97 23.74 -6.42 -7.83
C ALA A 97 25.05 -5.98 -7.16
N ALA A 98 24.98 -5.52 -5.91
CA ALA A 98 26.16 -5.19 -5.10
C ALA A 98 26.87 -6.43 -4.50
N GLY A 99 26.44 -7.65 -4.84
CA GLY A 99 26.99 -8.90 -4.30
C GLY A 99 26.39 -9.31 -2.96
N GLY A 100 25.29 -8.68 -2.55
CA GLY A 100 24.54 -9.03 -1.35
C GLY A 100 23.95 -10.44 -1.47
N LYS A 101 24.25 -11.29 -0.48
CA LYS A 101 23.73 -12.66 -0.38
C LYS A 101 22.55 -12.70 0.57
N THR A 102 21.60 -13.60 0.31
CA THR A 102 20.54 -13.86 1.28
C THR A 102 21.05 -14.71 2.43
N LEU A 103 20.38 -14.67 3.58
CA LEU A 103 20.69 -15.52 4.72
C LEU A 103 20.73 -17.01 4.33
N THR A 104 19.85 -17.44 3.44
CA THR A 104 19.83 -18.81 2.90
C THR A 104 21.09 -19.16 2.13
N GLU A 105 21.56 -18.29 1.25
CA GLU A 105 22.80 -18.53 0.48
C GLU A 105 24.03 -18.50 1.37
N ILE A 106 24.05 -17.63 2.38
CA ILE A 106 25.12 -17.60 3.39
C ILE A 106 25.15 -18.93 4.15
N ILE A 107 23.97 -19.45 4.53
CA ILE A 107 23.84 -20.74 5.21
C ILE A 107 24.29 -21.89 4.28
N GLU A 108 23.87 -21.89 3.02
CA GLU A 108 24.24 -22.92 2.05
C GLU A 108 25.74 -22.91 1.75
N GLU A 109 26.35 -21.73 1.54
CA GLU A 109 27.80 -21.59 1.38
C GLU A 109 28.56 -22.07 2.63
N HIS A 110 28.03 -21.76 3.82
CA HIS A 110 28.63 -22.19 5.07
C HIS A 110 28.55 -23.71 5.24
N ILE A 111 27.40 -24.33 4.96
CA ILE A 111 27.23 -25.80 4.95
C ILE A 111 28.17 -26.44 3.94
N ALA A 112 28.26 -25.89 2.72
CA ALA A 112 29.15 -26.37 1.67
C ALA A 112 30.64 -26.22 2.04
N SER A 113 31.00 -25.21 2.83
CA SER A 113 32.37 -25.00 3.31
C SER A 113 32.84 -26.01 4.35
N GLY A 114 31.94 -26.85 4.86
CA GLY A 114 32.25 -27.85 5.89
C GLY A 114 32.58 -27.25 7.26
N GLN A 115 32.38 -25.95 7.45
CA GLN A 115 32.49 -25.28 8.75
C GLN A 115 31.26 -25.67 9.59
N SER A 116 31.50 -26.29 10.75
CA SER A 116 30.43 -26.66 11.66
C SER A 116 29.90 -25.43 12.39
N VAL A 117 28.60 -25.18 12.27
CA VAL A 117 27.92 -24.20 13.12
C VAL A 117 27.84 -24.79 14.52
N ARG A 118 28.58 -24.22 15.48
CA ARG A 118 28.28 -24.41 16.89
C ARG A 118 27.07 -23.54 17.20
N THR A 119 25.87 -24.08 17.01
CA THR A 119 24.65 -23.39 17.45
C THR A 119 24.62 -23.42 18.97
N ASP A 120 24.45 -22.26 19.60
CA ASP A 120 24.25 -22.16 21.06
C ASP A 120 22.96 -22.85 21.54
N TYR A 121 22.13 -23.33 20.61
CA TYR A 121 21.12 -24.35 20.88
C TYR A 121 21.79 -25.70 21.07
N GLY A 122 22.07 -26.03 22.33
CA GLY A 122 22.51 -27.34 22.78
C GLY A 122 21.47 -28.43 22.53
N PHE A 123 21.41 -28.94 21.30
CA PHE A 123 20.86 -30.25 21.02
C PHE A 123 21.99 -31.15 20.52
N ASP A 124 22.49 -31.97 21.44
CA ASP A 124 23.27 -33.16 21.13
C ASP A 124 22.42 -34.09 20.27
N VAL A 125 22.59 -34.01 18.94
CA VAL A 125 22.15 -35.07 18.05
C VAL A 125 23.24 -36.13 18.09
N THR A 126 23.19 -36.99 19.11
CA THR A 126 23.94 -38.25 19.11
C THR A 126 23.58 -39.03 17.85
N ARG A 127 24.58 -39.28 16.99
CA ARG A 127 24.49 -40.21 15.86
C ARG A 127 23.88 -41.53 16.35
N PRO A 128 22.91 -42.13 15.65
CA PRO A 128 22.60 -43.53 15.87
C PRO A 128 23.76 -44.34 15.29
N GLY A 129 24.62 -44.83 16.17
CA GLY A 129 25.57 -45.88 15.84
C GLY A 129 24.80 -47.14 15.51
N TRP A 130 25.16 -47.74 14.38
CA TRP A 130 24.76 -49.09 14.01
C TRP A 130 25.28 -50.08 15.07
N VAL A 131 24.38 -50.82 15.70
CA VAL A 131 24.61 -52.17 16.24
C VAL A 131 23.35 -52.99 15.97
#